data_AF-A0A0Q9YH13-F1
#
_entry.id   AF-A0A0Q9YH13-F1
#
_cell.length_a   1.000
_cell.length_b   1.000
_cell.length_c   1.000
_cell.angle_alpha   90.00
_cell.angle_beta   90.00
_cell.angle_gamma   90.00
#
_symmetry.space_group_name_H-M   'P 1'
#
loop_
_entity.id
_entity.type
_entity.pdbx_description
1 polymer ?
#
loop_
_entity_poly.entity_id
_entity_poly.type
_entity_poly.pdbx_seq_one_letter_code
_entity_poly.pdbx_strand_id
1 'polypeptide(L)'
;MLRFQDPRKPLADTLFALIHKRKWVDVFKMLDQHPELANIREAAFPSAPSNSIVDYALFQGNIEIIARLRHYPGACQHPSPHTMEHLIQNKKWPLILHLIEHGWLTSNYIMPYRSSYRSILDWAKQDSDLVNTKTLIERYKAKTYQVLCAEAALFRAAEYDDWQSVFAFLDKSCVSVNARNAYHPNGWTLLNYAYFHGQPYAFLSLINEHQADLLLAIEACAGIQALISFQWNALQGTTASMESTADSEAADDFDAQKKHSAAQKKVASSTVPIAKSDSSMEAHSLVEKLEALQLESEQPVSSSIPAEAKDKSLVFSKSAQSSSEEWGLKALHIDFPPPEGGDPIVENNNHSRKNSNLSF
;
A
#
# COMPACT_ATOMS: atom_id res chain seq x y z
N MET A 1 -3.08 -2.76 48.71
CA MET A 1 -3.23 -2.93 47.25
C MET A 1 -2.71 -4.33 46.89
N LEU A 2 -3.59 -5.31 46.73
CA LEU A 2 -3.19 -6.68 46.37
C LEU A 2 -2.79 -6.71 44.90
N ARG A 3 -1.54 -7.07 44.60
CA ARG A 3 -1.11 -7.29 43.22
C ARG A 3 -1.64 -8.64 42.79
N PHE A 4 -2.69 -8.66 41.96
CA PHE A 4 -3.11 -9.87 41.27
C PHE A 4 -1.92 -10.38 40.45
N GLN A 5 -1.37 -11.53 40.82
CA GLN A 5 -0.35 -12.21 40.03
C GLN A 5 -1.06 -12.89 38.85
N ASP A 6 -0.63 -12.59 37.63
CA ASP A 6 -1.13 -13.28 36.44
C ASP A 6 -0.73 -14.78 36.56
N PRO A 7 -1.70 -15.72 36.60
CA PRO A 7 -1.40 -17.14 36.75
C PRO A 7 -0.58 -17.70 35.59
N ARG A 8 -0.51 -17.00 34.46
CA ARG A 8 0.29 -17.40 33.28
C ARG A 8 1.77 -17.07 33.42
N LYS A 9 2.16 -16.26 34.40
CA LYS A 9 3.56 -15.78 34.53
C LYS A 9 4.58 -16.93 34.60
N PRO A 10 4.41 -18.00 35.41
CA PRO A 10 5.38 -19.09 35.45
C PRO A 10 5.51 -19.84 34.11
N LEU A 11 4.42 -19.98 33.37
CA LEU A 11 4.42 -20.60 32.04
C LEU A 11 5.13 -19.70 31.02
N ALA A 12 4.85 -18.40 31.04
CA ALA A 12 5.55 -17.43 30.20
C ALA A 12 7.06 -17.42 30.48
N ASP A 13 7.47 -17.37 31.74
CA ASP A 13 8.88 -17.39 32.14
C ASP A 13 9.58 -18.67 31.66
N THR A 14 8.89 -19.82 31.76
CA THR A 14 9.40 -21.11 31.26
C THR A 14 9.52 -21.12 29.74
N LEU A 15 8.52 -20.61 29.02
CA LEU A 15 8.52 -20.50 27.57
C LEU A 15 9.70 -19.66 27.08
N PHE A 16 9.92 -18.47 27.65
CA PHE A 16 11.03 -17.62 27.24
C PHE A 16 12.39 -18.22 27.63
N ALA A 17 12.50 -18.92 28.76
CA ALA A 17 13.71 -19.68 29.08
C ALA A 17 14.05 -20.75 28.02
N LEU A 18 13.04 -21.42 27.44
CA LEU A 18 13.23 -22.36 26.33
C LEU A 18 13.67 -21.65 25.04
N ILE A 19 13.06 -20.50 24.73
CA ILE A 19 13.38 -19.66 23.57
C ILE A 19 14.84 -19.15 23.64
N HIS A 20 15.27 -18.63 24.80
CA HIS A 20 16.65 -18.19 25.03
C HIS A 20 17.66 -19.32 24.87
N LYS A 21 17.29 -20.55 25.26
CA LYS A 21 18.09 -21.78 25.06
C LYS A 21 17.95 -22.37 23.66
N ARG A 22 17.20 -21.74 22.75
CA ARG A 22 16.91 -22.20 21.38
C ARG A 22 16.28 -23.60 21.30
N LYS A 23 15.57 -24.03 22.34
CA LYS A 23 14.89 -25.34 22.39
C LYS A 23 13.52 -25.29 21.72
N TRP A 24 13.50 -24.98 20.42
CA TRP A 24 12.26 -24.70 19.69
C TRP A 24 11.28 -25.88 19.63
N VAL A 25 11.77 -27.12 19.66
CA VAL A 25 10.90 -28.31 19.75
C VAL A 25 10.07 -28.28 21.04
N ASP A 26 10.70 -27.96 22.17
CA ASP A 26 10.02 -27.83 23.46
C ASP A 26 9.12 -26.60 23.50
N VAL A 27 9.54 -25.49 22.86
CA VAL A 27 8.69 -24.28 22.69
C VAL A 27 7.39 -24.64 21.99
N PHE A 28 7.45 -25.33 20.84
CA PHE A 28 6.24 -25.72 20.12
C PHE A 28 5.39 -26.71 20.91
N LYS A 29 6.00 -27.70 21.57
CA LYS A 29 5.26 -28.61 22.47
C LYS A 29 4.51 -27.86 23.56
N MET A 30 5.12 -26.81 24.12
CA MET A 30 4.50 -25.96 25.12
C MET A 30 3.37 -25.11 24.53
N LEU A 31 3.56 -24.54 23.33
CA LEU A 31 2.52 -23.81 22.62
C LEU A 31 1.34 -24.72 22.25
N ASP A 32 1.60 -25.99 21.88
CA ASP A 32 0.56 -26.97 21.52
C ASP A 32 -0.34 -27.27 22.73
N GLN A 33 0.24 -27.27 23.93
CA GLN A 33 -0.47 -27.45 25.20
C GLN A 33 -1.15 -26.17 25.70
N HIS A 34 -0.57 -25.01 25.37
CA HIS A 34 -0.96 -23.71 25.87
C HIS A 34 -0.93 -22.66 24.74
N PRO A 35 -1.89 -22.71 23.79
CA PRO A 35 -1.88 -21.83 22.61
C PRO A 35 -2.01 -20.35 22.96
N GLU A 36 -2.59 -20.01 24.13
CA GLU A 36 -2.67 -18.65 24.65
C GLU A 36 -1.30 -18.00 24.88
N LEU A 37 -0.24 -18.80 25.00
CA LEU A 37 1.13 -18.30 25.17
C LEU A 37 1.71 -17.71 23.89
N ALA A 38 1.16 -18.03 22.71
CA ALA A 38 1.71 -17.61 21.41
C ALA A 38 1.75 -16.08 21.23
N ASN A 39 0.84 -15.36 21.90
CA ASN A 39 0.78 -13.89 21.88
C ASN A 39 1.42 -13.22 23.10
N ILE A 40 1.99 -14.00 24.02
CA ILE A 40 2.64 -13.42 25.20
C ILE A 40 3.95 -12.77 24.78
N ARG A 41 4.21 -11.62 25.39
CA ARG A 41 5.45 -10.87 25.22
C ARG A 41 6.24 -10.93 26.51
N GLU A 42 7.56 -11.04 26.41
CA GLU A 42 8.43 -11.12 27.57
C GLU A 42 8.45 -9.77 28.29
N ALA A 43 7.91 -9.73 29.51
CA ALA A 43 7.83 -8.52 30.32
C ALA A 43 9.16 -8.17 31.03
N ALA A 44 10.29 -8.68 30.54
CA ALA A 44 11.57 -8.66 31.24
C ALA A 44 12.06 -7.24 31.61
N PHE A 45 11.56 -6.20 30.94
CA PHE A 45 11.96 -4.82 31.23
C PHE A 45 10.76 -3.86 31.23
N PRO A 46 10.46 -3.19 32.37
CA PRO A 46 9.38 -2.20 32.46
C PRO A 46 9.49 -1.03 31.48
N SER A 47 10.67 -0.82 30.89
CA SER A 47 11.01 0.30 30.01
C SER A 47 11.31 -0.09 28.56
N ALA A 48 11.43 -1.39 28.24
CA ALA A 48 11.69 -1.83 26.89
C ALA A 48 10.42 -2.41 26.24
N PRO A 49 10.22 -2.23 24.93
CA PRO A 49 9.15 -2.94 24.23
C PRO A 49 9.33 -4.45 24.45
N SER A 50 8.25 -5.11 24.86
CA SER A 50 8.28 -6.54 25.16
C SER A 50 8.36 -7.35 23.87
N ASN A 51 9.38 -8.20 23.76
CA ASN A 51 9.62 -9.06 22.60
C ASN A 51 8.62 -10.23 22.62
N SER A 52 8.02 -10.50 21.47
CA SER A 52 7.23 -11.70 21.23
C SER A 52 8.11 -12.90 20.88
N ILE A 53 7.51 -14.09 20.84
CA ILE A 53 8.19 -15.32 20.37
C ILE A 53 8.73 -15.16 18.94
N VAL A 54 7.97 -14.45 18.08
CA VAL A 54 8.37 -14.13 16.70
C VAL A 54 9.60 -13.22 16.67
N ASP A 55 9.65 -12.20 17.54
CA ASP A 55 10.80 -11.32 17.65
C ASP A 55 12.08 -12.11 17.99
N TYR A 56 11.98 -13.06 18.92
CA TYR A 56 13.09 -13.96 19.24
C TYR A 56 13.49 -14.88 18.09
N ALA A 57 12.54 -15.46 17.36
CA ALA A 57 12.84 -16.27 16.20
C ALA A 57 13.59 -15.46 15.12
N LEU A 58 13.19 -14.20 14.94
CA LEU A 58 13.82 -13.25 14.04
C LEU A 58 15.25 -12.87 14.47
N PHE A 59 15.47 -12.57 15.74
CA PHE A 59 16.81 -12.31 16.28
C PHE A 59 17.75 -13.51 16.06
N GLN A 60 17.21 -14.73 16.18
CA GLN A 60 17.97 -15.95 15.94
C GLN A 60 18.15 -16.27 14.44
N GLY A 61 17.45 -15.56 13.54
CA GLY A 61 17.54 -15.75 12.10
C GLY A 61 17.03 -17.11 11.62
N ASN A 62 16.16 -17.77 12.39
CA ASN A 62 15.70 -19.12 12.06
C ASN A 62 14.41 -19.07 11.22
N ILE A 63 14.57 -19.12 9.89
CA ILE A 63 13.48 -19.02 8.91
C ILE A 63 12.45 -20.14 9.08
N GLU A 64 12.88 -21.37 9.37
CA GLU A 64 11.97 -22.51 9.55
C GLU A 64 11.03 -22.30 10.73
N ILE A 65 11.57 -21.76 11.83
CA ILE A 65 10.79 -21.42 13.02
C ILE A 65 9.81 -20.30 12.72
N ILE A 66 10.24 -19.26 12.00
CA ILE A 66 9.37 -18.15 11.60
C ILE A 66 8.23 -18.68 10.71
N ALA A 67 8.55 -19.50 9.72
CA ALA A 67 7.57 -20.12 8.84
C ALA A 67 6.56 -20.97 9.64
N ARG A 68 7.02 -21.73 10.64
CA ARG A 68 6.11 -22.51 11.51
C ARG A 68 5.25 -21.63 12.41
N LEU A 69 5.84 -20.59 13.03
CA LEU A 69 5.10 -19.62 13.86
C LEU A 69 4.02 -18.88 13.07
N ARG A 70 4.18 -18.73 11.75
CA ARG A 70 3.16 -18.15 10.85
C ARG A 70 1.80 -18.80 11.00
N HIS A 71 1.82 -20.12 11.07
CA HIS A 71 0.62 -20.95 11.06
C HIS A 71 0.09 -21.17 12.47
N TYR A 72 0.73 -20.58 13.48
CA TYR A 72 0.37 -20.75 14.87
C TYR A 72 -0.72 -19.74 15.27
N PRO A 73 -1.92 -20.18 15.68
CA PRO A 73 -2.99 -19.27 16.07
C PRO A 73 -2.56 -18.37 17.22
N GLY A 74 -2.79 -17.07 17.07
CA GLY A 74 -2.46 -16.06 18.08
C GLY A 74 -1.00 -15.62 18.12
N ALA A 75 -0.09 -16.21 17.33
CA ALA A 75 1.25 -15.67 17.19
C ALA A 75 1.21 -14.25 16.59
N CYS A 76 2.05 -13.36 17.10
CA CYS A 76 2.14 -11.99 16.59
C CYS A 76 2.60 -12.00 15.13
N GLN A 77 1.79 -11.48 14.22
CA GLN A 77 2.07 -11.54 12.78
C GLN A 77 3.09 -10.52 12.31
N HIS A 78 3.44 -9.54 13.14
CA HIS A 78 4.32 -8.44 12.77
C HIS A 78 5.51 -8.33 13.72
N PRO A 79 6.73 -8.18 13.18
CA PRO A 79 7.90 -7.88 14.00
C PRO A 79 7.72 -6.56 14.74
N SER A 80 8.23 -6.49 15.95
CA SER A 80 8.29 -5.23 16.68
C SER A 80 9.21 -4.22 15.96
N PRO A 81 9.00 -2.91 16.12
CA PRO A 81 9.90 -1.90 15.57
C PRO A 81 11.36 -2.08 16.01
N HIS A 82 11.58 -2.55 17.25
CA HIS A 82 12.92 -2.80 17.77
C HIS A 82 13.60 -3.98 17.07
N THR A 83 12.86 -5.06 16.81
CA THR A 83 13.33 -6.20 16.02
C THR A 83 13.70 -5.75 14.61
N MET A 84 12.85 -4.95 13.97
CA MET A 84 13.13 -4.43 12.63
C MET A 84 14.38 -3.55 12.58
N GLU A 85 14.54 -2.64 13.55
CA GLU A 85 15.74 -1.82 13.68
C GLU A 85 16.99 -2.69 13.82
N HIS A 86 16.95 -3.72 14.68
CA HIS A 86 18.07 -4.64 14.84
C HIS A 86 18.40 -5.40 13.56
N LEU A 87 17.40 -5.92 12.84
CA LEU A 87 17.61 -6.64 11.58
C LEU A 87 18.31 -5.75 10.54
N ILE A 88 17.89 -4.48 10.44
CA ILE A 88 18.48 -3.50 9.51
C ILE A 88 19.91 -3.16 9.92
N GLN A 89 20.14 -2.80 11.19
CA GLN A 89 21.47 -2.46 11.71
C GLN A 89 22.48 -3.60 11.52
N ASN A 90 22.02 -4.85 11.60
CA ASN A 90 22.83 -6.05 11.39
C ASN A 90 22.79 -6.56 9.93
N LYS A 91 22.27 -5.76 9.00
CA LYS A 91 22.18 -6.05 7.56
C LYS A 91 21.58 -7.42 7.24
N LYS A 92 20.58 -7.85 8.01
CA LYS A 92 19.84 -9.11 7.82
C LYS A 92 18.82 -9.00 6.68
N TRP A 93 19.21 -8.41 5.55
CA TRP A 93 18.36 -8.15 4.39
C TRP A 93 17.69 -9.39 3.81
N PRO A 94 18.35 -10.57 3.68
CA PRO A 94 17.67 -11.77 3.19
C PRO A 94 16.45 -12.15 4.04
N LEU A 95 16.55 -11.96 5.36
CA LEU A 95 15.44 -12.22 6.27
C LEU A 95 14.33 -11.16 6.11
N ILE A 96 14.68 -9.88 6.00
CA ILE A 96 13.72 -8.79 5.78
C ILE A 96 12.94 -9.01 4.47
N LEU A 97 13.64 -9.33 3.38
CA LEU A 97 13.01 -9.60 2.09
C LEU A 97 12.14 -10.87 2.13
N HIS A 98 12.57 -11.90 2.86
CA HIS A 98 11.75 -13.09 3.10
C HIS A 98 10.44 -12.74 3.82
N LEU A 99 10.48 -11.87 4.83
CA LEU A 99 9.26 -11.40 5.52
C LEU A 99 8.32 -10.62 4.60
N ILE A 100 8.87 -9.80 3.70
CA ILE A 100 8.08 -9.05 2.71
C ILE A 100 7.43 -10.00 1.71
N GLU A 101 8.21 -10.93 1.16
CA GLU A 101 7.75 -11.92 0.18
C GLU A 101 6.62 -12.81 0.74
N HIS A 102 6.65 -13.11 2.03
CA HIS A 102 5.64 -13.92 2.70
C HIS A 102 4.54 -13.10 3.37
N GLY A 103 4.50 -11.77 3.19
CA GLY A 103 3.43 -10.89 3.66
C GLY A 103 3.41 -10.63 5.18
N TRP A 104 4.48 -10.91 5.90
CA TRP A 104 4.62 -10.56 7.33
C TRP A 104 4.96 -9.09 7.54
N LEU A 105 5.56 -8.48 6.52
CA LEU A 105 6.06 -7.13 6.54
C LEU A 105 5.66 -6.45 5.23
N THR A 106 5.11 -5.25 5.32
CA THR A 106 4.84 -4.48 4.11
C THR A 106 6.14 -3.90 3.58
N SER A 107 6.33 -3.84 2.27
CA SER A 107 7.51 -3.20 1.66
C SER A 107 7.61 -1.70 1.99
N ASN A 108 6.47 -1.10 2.38
CA ASN A 108 6.31 0.28 2.83
C ASN A 108 6.29 0.40 4.36
N TYR A 109 6.80 -0.58 5.10
CA TYR A 109 6.84 -0.51 6.56
C TYR A 109 7.65 0.70 7.02
N ILE A 110 7.05 1.47 7.92
CA ILE A 110 7.64 2.68 8.51
C ILE A 110 7.98 2.39 9.95
N MET A 111 9.20 2.72 10.36
CA MET A 111 9.64 2.58 11.75
C MET A 111 10.05 3.92 12.34
N PRO A 112 9.78 4.15 13.64
CA PRO A 112 10.37 5.26 14.37
C PRO A 112 11.89 5.06 14.50
N TYR A 113 12.65 6.11 14.28
CA TYR A 113 14.10 6.15 14.51
C TYR A 113 14.49 7.48 15.13
N ARG A 114 14.91 7.43 16.41
CA ARG A 114 15.21 8.59 17.25
C ARG A 114 14.02 9.57 17.32
N SER A 115 14.06 10.64 16.53
CA SER A 115 13.05 11.69 16.43
C SER A 115 12.42 11.80 15.04
N SER A 116 12.66 10.80 14.18
CA SER A 116 12.18 10.75 12.80
C SER A 116 11.51 9.41 12.52
N TYR A 117 10.87 9.30 11.36
CA TYR A 117 10.38 8.04 10.83
C TYR A 117 11.10 7.73 9.52
N ARG A 118 11.35 6.45 9.27
CA ARG A 118 12.00 5.98 8.05
C ARG A 118 11.29 4.74 7.52
N SER A 119 11.13 4.67 6.21
CA SER A 119 10.71 3.44 5.54
C SER A 119 11.90 2.47 5.46
N ILE A 120 11.61 1.18 5.22
CA ILE A 120 12.65 0.19 4.90
C ILE A 120 13.50 0.63 3.69
N LEU A 121 12.90 1.28 2.70
CA LEU A 121 13.62 1.80 1.54
C LEU A 121 14.59 2.94 1.91
N ASP A 122 14.21 3.82 2.84
CA ASP A 122 15.09 4.90 3.30
C ASP A 122 16.33 4.34 4.02
N TRP A 123 16.16 3.25 4.76
CA TRP A 123 17.26 2.52 5.38
C TRP A 123 18.19 1.87 4.36
N ALA A 124 17.64 1.15 3.38
CA ALA A 124 18.44 0.53 2.31
C ALA A 124 19.28 1.56 1.55
N LYS A 125 18.69 2.74 1.27
CA LYS A 125 19.39 3.87 0.64
C LYS A 125 20.50 4.43 1.52
N GLN A 126 20.23 4.61 2.81
CA GLN A 126 21.21 5.14 3.77
C GLN A 126 22.45 4.23 3.87
N ASP A 127 22.25 2.92 3.87
CA ASP A 127 23.33 1.93 3.93
C ASP A 127 24.10 1.78 2.61
N SER A 128 23.71 2.53 1.57
CA SER A 128 24.23 2.43 0.20
C SER A 128 24.12 1.00 -0.38
N ASP A 129 23.12 0.24 0.07
CA ASP A 129 22.87 -1.12 -0.40
C ASP A 129 22.05 -1.07 -1.71
N LEU A 130 22.76 -0.91 -2.82
CA LEU A 130 22.15 -0.75 -4.15
C LEU A 130 21.33 -1.98 -4.56
N VAL A 131 21.77 -3.18 -4.19
CA VAL A 131 21.08 -4.44 -4.55
C VAL A 131 19.73 -4.51 -3.85
N ASN A 132 19.70 -4.27 -2.54
CA ASN A 132 18.45 -4.32 -1.78
C ASN A 132 17.54 -3.12 -2.09
N THR A 133 18.12 -1.93 -2.31
CA THR A 133 17.37 -0.75 -2.77
C THR A 133 16.65 -1.03 -4.10
N LYS A 134 17.37 -1.55 -5.09
CA LYS A 134 16.81 -1.90 -6.40
C LYS A 134 15.73 -2.97 -6.27
N THR A 135 16.00 -4.02 -5.49
CA THR A 135 15.04 -5.11 -5.23
C THR A 135 13.76 -4.58 -4.59
N LEU A 136 13.86 -3.73 -3.56
CA LEU A 136 12.72 -3.13 -2.88
C LEU A 136 11.87 -2.28 -3.84
N ILE A 137 12.50 -1.47 -4.70
CA ILE A 137 11.80 -0.62 -5.67
C ILE A 137 11.15 -1.45 -6.79
N GLU A 138 11.93 -2.29 -7.45
CA GLU A 138 11.50 -2.95 -8.69
C GLU A 138 10.55 -4.11 -8.42
N ARG A 139 10.90 -4.97 -7.45
CA ARG A 139 10.15 -6.19 -7.14
C ARG A 139 9.00 -5.93 -6.17
N TYR A 140 9.24 -5.14 -5.13
CA TYR A 140 8.27 -4.94 -4.05
C TYR A 140 7.57 -3.58 -4.05
N LYS A 141 7.84 -2.74 -5.07
CA LYS A 141 7.24 -1.40 -5.24
C LYS A 141 7.32 -0.54 -3.97
N ALA A 142 8.42 -0.67 -3.23
CA ALA A 142 8.64 0.08 -2.01
C ALA A 142 8.76 1.58 -2.30
N LYS A 143 8.21 2.40 -1.42
CA LYS A 143 8.19 3.86 -1.46
C LYS A 143 8.99 4.42 -0.27
N THR A 144 9.52 5.62 -0.42
CA THR A 144 10.20 6.34 0.67
C THR A 144 9.18 6.88 1.68
N TYR A 145 9.62 7.17 2.90
CA TYR A 145 8.74 7.74 3.93
C TYR A 145 8.09 9.05 3.48
N GLN A 146 8.85 9.92 2.81
CA GLN A 146 8.32 11.19 2.29
C GLN A 146 7.18 10.98 1.29
N VAL A 147 7.30 10.00 0.40
CA VAL A 147 6.24 9.65 -0.56
C VAL A 147 5.02 9.11 0.19
N LEU A 148 5.21 8.24 1.18
CA LEU A 148 4.11 7.68 1.98
C LEU A 148 3.36 8.77 2.77
N CYS A 149 4.08 9.74 3.35
CA CYS A 149 3.45 10.88 4.02
C CYS A 149 2.70 11.79 3.05
N ALA A 150 3.27 12.07 1.88
CA ALA A 150 2.61 12.86 0.85
C ALA A 150 1.33 12.16 0.36
N GLU A 151 1.37 10.84 0.17
CA GLU A 151 0.21 10.03 -0.24
C GLU A 151 -0.88 10.02 0.83
N ALA A 152 -0.52 9.86 2.10
CA ALA A 152 -1.48 9.95 3.20
C ALA A 152 -2.11 11.35 3.32
N ALA A 153 -1.32 12.41 3.15
CA ALA A 153 -1.81 13.78 3.18
C ALA A 153 -2.73 14.09 1.99
N LEU A 154 -2.37 13.59 0.80
CA LEU A 154 -3.17 13.68 -0.43
C LEU A 154 -4.56 13.06 -0.24
N PHE A 155 -4.63 11.82 0.26
CA PHE A 155 -5.93 11.18 0.49
C PHE A 155 -6.73 11.82 1.61
N ARG A 156 -6.07 12.32 2.66
CA ARG A 156 -6.75 13.09 3.71
C ARG A 156 -7.38 14.38 3.14
N ALA A 157 -6.67 15.09 2.27
CA ALA A 157 -7.22 16.28 1.62
C ALA A 157 -8.45 15.93 0.77
N ALA A 158 -8.39 14.84 0.00
CA ALA A 158 -9.52 14.35 -0.79
C ALA A 158 -10.72 13.93 0.08
N GLU A 159 -10.48 13.28 1.23
CA GLU A 159 -11.51 12.89 2.21
C GLU A 159 -12.23 14.10 2.83
N TYR A 160 -11.54 15.23 2.96
CA TYR A 160 -12.10 16.49 3.46
C TYR A 160 -12.52 17.47 2.35
N ASP A 161 -12.61 17.00 1.10
CA ASP A 161 -13.06 17.80 -0.05
C ASP A 161 -12.15 19.01 -0.38
N ASP A 162 -10.89 19.00 0.08
CA ASP A 162 -9.89 20.04 -0.18
C ASP A 162 -9.11 19.75 -1.49
N TRP A 163 -9.80 19.90 -2.63
CA TRP A 163 -9.25 19.59 -3.94
C TRP A 163 -8.09 20.51 -4.34
N GLN A 164 -8.03 21.73 -3.81
CA GLN A 164 -6.90 22.62 -4.06
C GLN A 164 -5.61 22.03 -3.50
N SER A 165 -5.64 21.51 -2.27
CA SER A 165 -4.49 20.80 -1.70
C SER A 165 -4.19 19.51 -2.46
N VAL A 166 -5.20 18.75 -2.90
CA VAL A 166 -5.02 17.54 -3.71
C VAL A 166 -4.21 17.84 -4.97
N PHE A 167 -4.64 18.81 -5.77
CA PHE A 167 -3.93 19.20 -6.99
C PHE A 167 -2.53 19.75 -6.70
N ALA A 168 -2.37 20.55 -5.63
CA ALA A 168 -1.05 21.02 -5.22
C ALA A 168 -0.08 19.88 -4.81
N PHE A 169 -0.59 18.75 -4.32
CA PHE A 169 0.23 17.55 -4.06
C PHE A 169 0.56 16.79 -5.35
N LEU A 170 -0.37 16.69 -6.30
CA LEU A 170 -0.17 16.05 -7.60
C LEU A 170 0.85 16.81 -8.46
N ASP A 171 0.76 18.14 -8.51
CA ASP A 171 1.66 19.00 -9.28
C ASP A 171 3.12 18.88 -8.80
N LYS A 172 3.31 18.70 -7.49
CA LYS A 172 4.64 18.45 -6.90
C LYS A 172 5.21 17.07 -7.26
N SER A 173 4.47 16.23 -8.00
CA SER A 173 4.87 14.93 -8.53
C SER A 173 5.35 13.93 -7.46
N CYS A 174 4.90 14.11 -6.22
CA CYS A 174 5.33 13.25 -5.10
C CYS A 174 4.55 11.93 -5.03
N VAL A 175 3.39 11.85 -5.68
CA VAL A 175 2.44 10.74 -5.55
C VAL A 175 1.76 10.48 -6.90
N SER A 176 1.51 9.20 -7.21
CA SER A 176 0.74 8.83 -8.40
C SER A 176 -0.75 9.18 -8.22
N VAL A 177 -1.37 9.77 -9.25
CA VAL A 177 -2.82 10.03 -9.26
C VAL A 177 -3.64 8.74 -9.12
N ASN A 178 -3.08 7.61 -9.61
CA ASN A 178 -3.67 6.28 -9.58
C ASN A 178 -3.29 5.48 -8.32
N ALA A 179 -2.75 6.17 -7.31
CA ALA A 179 -2.57 5.56 -6.00
C ALA A 179 -3.92 5.09 -5.44
N ARG A 180 -3.89 4.03 -4.63
CA ARG A 180 -5.04 3.53 -3.89
C ARG A 180 -4.81 3.81 -2.42
N ASN A 181 -5.82 4.35 -1.74
CA ASN A 181 -5.75 4.61 -0.31
C ASN A 181 -5.71 3.29 0.45
N ALA A 182 -4.52 2.91 0.94
CA ALA A 182 -4.30 1.69 1.72
C ALA A 182 -5.10 1.65 3.04
N TYR A 183 -5.58 2.79 3.54
CA TYR A 183 -6.37 2.88 4.76
C TYR A 183 -7.88 2.83 4.51
N HIS A 184 -8.32 3.03 3.26
CA HIS A 184 -9.72 2.86 2.91
C HIS A 184 -10.02 1.36 2.68
N PRO A 185 -11.10 0.79 3.25
CA PRO A 185 -11.38 -0.65 3.16
C PRO A 185 -11.49 -1.18 1.72
N ASN A 186 -11.94 -0.33 0.79
CA ASN A 186 -12.08 -0.66 -0.62
C ASN A 186 -10.87 -0.24 -1.48
N GLY A 187 -9.84 0.35 -0.87
CA GLY A 187 -8.67 0.87 -1.58
C GLY A 187 -9.03 1.96 -2.59
N TRP A 188 -9.78 2.97 -2.16
CA TRP A 188 -10.28 4.04 -3.04
C TRP A 188 -9.15 4.84 -3.69
N THR A 189 -9.37 5.22 -4.94
CA THR A 189 -8.55 6.18 -5.70
C THR A 189 -9.08 7.60 -5.50
N LEU A 190 -8.35 8.61 -5.96
CA LEU A 190 -8.83 10.00 -5.93
C LEU A 190 -10.11 10.19 -6.75
N LEU A 191 -10.29 9.46 -7.85
CA LEU A 191 -11.54 9.48 -8.62
C LEU A 191 -12.74 9.01 -7.80
N ASN A 192 -12.55 7.98 -6.96
CA ASN A 192 -13.62 7.51 -6.08
C ASN A 192 -14.03 8.58 -5.06
N TYR A 193 -13.06 9.31 -4.48
CA TYR A 193 -13.34 10.44 -3.58
C TYR A 193 -14.05 11.58 -4.32
N ALA A 194 -13.55 12.02 -5.48
CA ALA A 194 -14.18 13.09 -6.26
C ALA A 194 -15.63 12.77 -6.62
N TYR A 195 -15.89 11.52 -7.01
CA TYR A 195 -17.23 11.03 -7.29
C TYR A 195 -18.11 11.01 -6.03
N PHE A 196 -17.59 10.45 -4.92
CA PHE A 196 -18.33 10.34 -3.66
C PHE A 196 -18.74 11.70 -3.09
N HIS A 197 -17.87 12.71 -3.20
CA HIS A 197 -18.16 14.08 -2.78
C HIS A 197 -18.98 14.89 -3.81
N GLY A 198 -19.30 14.32 -4.98
CA GLY A 198 -20.08 14.99 -6.01
C GLY A 198 -19.35 16.17 -6.64
N GLN A 199 -18.04 16.05 -6.87
CA GLN A 199 -17.15 17.11 -7.34
C GLN A 199 -16.78 16.90 -8.82
N PRO A 200 -17.65 17.34 -9.77
CA PRO A 200 -17.47 17.04 -11.19
C PRO A 200 -16.21 17.68 -11.77
N TYR A 201 -15.86 18.90 -11.33
CA TYR A 201 -14.64 19.57 -11.78
C TYR A 201 -13.40 18.76 -11.38
N ALA A 202 -13.31 18.37 -10.11
CA ALA A 202 -12.19 17.58 -9.63
C ALA A 202 -12.08 16.22 -10.35
N PHE A 203 -13.22 15.56 -10.56
CA PHE A 203 -13.30 14.30 -11.28
C PHE A 203 -12.77 14.44 -12.72
N LEU A 204 -13.22 15.45 -13.46
CA LEU A 204 -12.77 15.69 -14.83
C LEU A 204 -11.31 16.12 -14.91
N SER A 205 -10.83 16.99 -14.01
CA SER A 205 -9.42 17.39 -13.98
C SER A 205 -8.49 16.21 -13.66
N LEU A 206 -8.89 15.32 -12.75
CA LEU A 206 -8.13 14.09 -12.50
C LEU A 206 -7.97 13.23 -13.76
N ILE A 207 -9.01 13.07 -14.58
CA ILE A 207 -8.95 12.30 -15.83
C ILE A 207 -8.15 13.05 -16.90
N ASN A 208 -8.57 14.28 -17.21
CA ASN A 208 -8.09 15.01 -18.39
C ASN A 208 -6.69 15.59 -18.19
N GLU A 209 -6.39 16.11 -16.99
CA GLU A 209 -5.14 16.83 -16.72
C GLU A 209 -4.10 15.91 -16.08
N HIS A 210 -4.53 15.00 -15.19
CA HIS A 210 -3.63 14.12 -14.45
C HIS A 210 -3.60 12.67 -14.95
N GLN A 211 -4.38 12.32 -15.98
CA GLN A 211 -4.41 10.97 -16.56
C GLN A 211 -4.81 9.89 -15.55
N ALA A 212 -5.80 10.19 -14.70
CA ALA A 212 -6.35 9.20 -13.78
C ALA A 212 -7.05 8.05 -14.52
N ASP A 213 -6.78 6.83 -14.07
CA ASP A 213 -7.29 5.58 -14.63
C ASP A 213 -8.70 5.30 -14.10
N LEU A 214 -9.69 5.52 -14.96
CA LEU A 214 -11.09 5.29 -14.66
C LEU A 214 -11.38 3.80 -14.39
N LEU A 215 -10.72 2.87 -15.09
CA LEU A 215 -10.94 1.43 -14.91
C LEU A 215 -10.48 0.99 -13.52
N LEU A 216 -9.34 1.50 -13.07
CA LEU A 216 -8.85 1.24 -11.72
C LEU A 216 -9.80 1.76 -10.64
N ALA A 217 -10.38 2.94 -10.84
CA ALA A 217 -11.38 3.51 -9.93
C ALA A 217 -12.66 2.66 -9.89
N ILE A 218 -13.10 2.16 -11.04
CA ILE A 218 -14.22 1.22 -11.20
C ILE A 218 -13.93 -0.07 -10.40
N GLU A 219 -12.78 -0.72 -10.60
CA GLU A 219 -12.40 -1.94 -9.88
C GLU A 219 -12.40 -1.79 -8.35
N ALA A 220 -11.90 -0.65 -7.84
CA ALA A 220 -11.93 -0.35 -6.41
C ALA A 220 -13.35 -0.19 -5.84
N CYS A 221 -14.33 0.02 -6.71
CA CYS A 221 -15.70 0.33 -6.37
C CYS A 221 -16.64 -0.88 -6.45
N ALA A 222 -16.14 -2.13 -6.35
CA ALA A 222 -16.80 -3.45 -6.54
C ALA A 222 -18.32 -3.63 -6.25
N GLY A 223 -19.04 -2.66 -5.68
CA GLY A 223 -20.49 -2.44 -5.79
C GLY A 223 -20.97 -1.58 -6.98
N ILE A 224 -20.39 -1.72 -8.18
CA ILE A 224 -20.59 -0.90 -9.40
C ILE A 224 -22.01 -0.90 -9.98
N GLN A 225 -22.96 -1.65 -9.43
CA GLN A 225 -24.37 -1.45 -9.79
C GLN A 225 -24.86 -0.02 -9.50
N ALA A 226 -24.33 0.64 -8.46
CA ALA A 226 -24.69 2.03 -8.15
C ALA A 226 -24.08 3.04 -9.12
N LEU A 227 -22.84 2.81 -9.60
CA LEU A 227 -22.12 3.73 -10.47
C LEU A 227 -22.69 3.74 -11.89
N ILE A 228 -23.00 2.55 -12.42
CA ILE A 228 -23.69 2.40 -13.72
C ILE A 228 -25.07 3.04 -13.66
N SER A 229 -25.80 2.84 -12.56
CA SER A 229 -27.14 3.43 -12.39
C SER A 229 -27.11 4.96 -12.34
N PHE A 230 -26.08 5.55 -11.73
CA PHE A 230 -25.97 7.01 -11.63
C PHE A 230 -25.61 7.66 -12.97
N GLN A 231 -24.61 7.14 -13.71
CA GLN A 231 -24.30 7.67 -15.04
C GLN A 231 -25.50 7.54 -15.99
N TRP A 232 -26.19 6.40 -15.96
CA TRP A 232 -27.40 6.19 -16.76
C TRP A 232 -28.49 7.22 -16.41
N ASN A 233 -28.75 7.47 -15.12
CA ASN A 233 -29.76 8.44 -14.68
C ASN A 233 -29.36 9.90 -14.94
N ALA A 234 -28.08 10.26 -14.84
CA ALA A 234 -27.60 11.60 -15.17
C ALA A 234 -27.69 11.91 -16.68
N LEU A 235 -27.41 10.90 -17.51
CA LEU A 235 -27.62 10.97 -18.96
C LEU A 235 -29.10 11.06 -19.34
N GLN A 236 -29.98 10.28 -18.70
CA GLN A 236 -31.41 10.35 -18.99
C GLN A 236 -32.09 11.61 -18.43
N GLY A 237 -31.63 12.15 -17.30
CA GLY A 237 -32.16 13.38 -16.71
C GLY A 237 -31.85 14.62 -17.55
N THR A 238 -30.73 14.63 -18.26
CA THR A 238 -30.35 15.73 -19.16
C THR A 238 -31.12 15.69 -20.47
N THR A 239 -31.43 14.51 -21.03
CA THR A 239 -32.26 14.40 -22.23
C THR A 239 -33.73 14.72 -21.98
N ALA A 240 -34.31 14.25 -20.86
CA ALA A 240 -35.71 14.49 -20.53
C ALA A 240 -36.03 15.98 -20.25
N SER A 241 -35.08 16.74 -19.70
CA SER A 241 -35.24 18.19 -19.48
C SER A 241 -35.14 19.01 -20.78
N MET A 242 -34.53 18.48 -21.84
CA MET A 242 -34.45 19.14 -23.14
C MET A 242 -35.70 18.90 -24.00
N GLU A 243 -36.30 17.71 -23.96
CA GLU A 243 -37.56 17.42 -24.67
C GLU A 243 -38.75 18.16 -24.03
N SER A 244 -38.81 18.27 -22.70
CA SER A 244 -39.90 18.98 -22.01
C SER A 244 -39.95 20.48 -22.31
N THR A 245 -38.83 21.12 -22.65
CA THR A 245 -38.80 22.54 -23.03
C THR A 245 -39.15 22.76 -24.51
N ALA A 246 -38.89 21.78 -25.38
CA ALA A 246 -39.19 21.89 -26.81
C ALA A 246 -40.70 21.82 -27.08
N ASP A 247 -41.46 21.02 -26.33
CA ASP A 247 -42.92 20.90 -26.50
C ASP A 247 -43.71 22.04 -25.84
N SER A 248 -43.10 22.76 -24.89
CA SER A 248 -43.72 23.91 -24.22
C SER A 248 -43.62 25.21 -25.04
N GLU A 249 -42.55 25.41 -25.80
CA GLU A 249 -42.40 26.62 -26.63
C GLU A 249 -43.16 26.53 -27.97
N ALA A 250 -43.48 25.33 -28.44
CA ALA A 250 -44.29 25.14 -29.66
C ALA A 250 -45.80 25.36 -29.44
N ALA A 251 -46.29 25.33 -28.20
CA ALA A 251 -47.71 25.47 -27.89
C ALA A 251 -48.16 26.92 -27.59
N ASP A 252 -47.25 27.79 -27.13
CA ASP A 252 -47.61 29.16 -26.72
C ASP A 252 -47.33 30.25 -27.78
N ASP A 253 -46.60 29.97 -28.86
CA ASP A 253 -46.32 30.97 -29.91
C ASP A 253 -47.35 31.00 -31.06
N PHE A 254 -48.32 30.08 -31.08
CA PHE A 254 -49.38 30.10 -32.11
C PHE A 254 -50.61 30.95 -31.73
N ASP A 255 -50.80 31.29 -30.45
CA ASP A 255 -51.93 32.11 -29.98
C ASP A 255 -51.54 33.57 -29.63
N ALA A 256 -50.24 33.89 -29.59
CA ALA A 256 -49.75 35.24 -29.26
C ALA A 256 -49.63 36.19 -30.48
N GLN A 257 -49.53 35.69 -31.71
CA GLN A 257 -49.38 36.55 -32.90
C GLN A 257 -50.69 37.18 -33.44
N LYS A 258 -51.85 36.90 -32.83
CA LYS A 258 -53.14 37.45 -33.30
C LYS A 258 -53.74 38.58 -32.46
N LYS A 259 -53.07 39.04 -31.38
CA LYS A 259 -53.68 39.99 -30.42
C LYS A 259 -52.84 41.19 -29.95
N HIS A 260 -51.72 41.52 -30.58
CA HIS A 260 -51.00 42.77 -30.27
C HIS A 260 -50.83 43.69 -31.49
N SER A 261 -51.97 44.21 -31.96
CA SER A 261 -52.06 45.54 -32.57
C SER A 261 -53.02 46.35 -31.70
N ALA A 262 -52.59 47.57 -31.33
CA ALA A 262 -53.24 48.53 -30.44
C ALA A 262 -53.08 48.29 -28.92
N ALA A 263 -52.03 48.87 -28.34
CA ALA A 263 -52.18 49.90 -27.29
C ALA A 263 -50.80 50.31 -26.71
N GLN A 264 -50.39 51.54 -27.01
CA GLN A 264 -49.38 52.27 -26.24
C GLN A 264 -49.99 52.80 -24.94
N LYS A 265 -49.26 52.76 -23.80
CA LYS A 265 -48.83 53.95 -23.02
C LYS A 265 -48.18 53.62 -21.66
N LYS A 266 -47.06 54.30 -21.40
CA LYS A 266 -46.55 54.85 -20.12
C LYS A 266 -46.48 53.93 -18.88
N VAL A 267 -45.28 53.76 -18.32
CA VAL A 267 -44.74 54.46 -17.11
C VAL A 267 -43.31 53.95 -16.87
N ALA A 268 -42.45 54.85 -16.38
CA ALA A 268 -41.03 54.66 -16.09
C ALA A 268 -40.79 54.01 -14.71
N SER A 269 -39.69 53.26 -14.55
CA SER A 269 -38.75 53.31 -13.40
C SER A 269 -37.85 52.05 -13.33
N SER A 270 -36.54 52.28 -13.38
CA SER A 270 -35.44 51.63 -12.63
C SER A 270 -35.36 50.09 -12.54
N THR A 271 -34.26 49.45 -12.98
CA THR A 271 -33.14 48.92 -12.14
C THR A 271 -32.17 48.04 -12.99
N VAL A 272 -30.85 48.29 -12.86
CA VAL A 272 -29.59 47.51 -13.08
C VAL A 272 -29.56 46.25 -13.98
N PRO A 273 -28.53 46.06 -14.86
CA PRO A 273 -28.37 44.88 -15.70
C PRO A 273 -27.60 43.75 -15.01
N ILE A 274 -28.10 42.51 -15.14
CA ILE A 274 -27.32 41.28 -14.91
C ILE A 274 -26.98 40.72 -16.29
N ALA A 275 -25.68 40.66 -16.60
CA ALA A 275 -25.15 39.98 -17.76
C ALA A 275 -25.36 38.47 -17.60
N LYS A 276 -26.14 37.86 -18.49
CA LYS A 276 -26.12 36.41 -18.71
C LYS A 276 -25.05 36.14 -19.76
N SER A 277 -24.02 35.40 -19.36
CA SER A 277 -22.96 34.90 -20.23
C SER A 277 -23.42 33.64 -20.95
N ASP A 278 -23.35 33.65 -22.28
CA ASP A 278 -23.52 32.50 -23.16
C ASP A 278 -22.41 31.48 -22.93
N SER A 279 -22.63 30.48 -22.06
CA SER A 279 -21.73 29.31 -21.92
C SER A 279 -22.39 28.00 -22.37
N SER A 280 -23.63 28.06 -22.89
CA SER A 280 -24.40 26.88 -23.29
C SER A 280 -24.03 26.38 -24.70
N MET A 281 -23.64 27.28 -25.61
CA MET A 281 -23.31 26.90 -26.99
C MET A 281 -21.96 26.19 -27.13
N GLU A 282 -21.00 26.36 -26.21
CA GLU A 282 -19.69 25.70 -26.30
C GLU A 282 -19.74 24.22 -25.90
N ALA A 283 -20.65 23.84 -24.99
CA ALA A 283 -20.79 22.46 -24.54
C ALA A 283 -21.37 21.55 -25.66
N HIS A 284 -22.36 22.03 -26.41
CA HIS A 284 -22.92 21.27 -27.54
C HIS A 284 -21.92 21.07 -28.69
N SER A 285 -21.05 22.06 -28.96
CA SER A 285 -20.03 21.95 -30.02
C SER A 285 -18.96 20.89 -29.72
N LEU A 286 -18.71 20.59 -28.44
CA LEU A 286 -17.71 19.59 -28.03
C LEU A 286 -18.26 18.16 -28.12
N VAL A 287 -19.56 17.97 -27.89
CA VAL A 287 -20.24 16.66 -28.01
C VAL A 287 -20.28 16.22 -29.47
N GLU A 288 -20.62 17.10 -30.42
CA GLU A 288 -20.59 16.79 -31.85
C GLU A 288 -19.17 16.46 -32.36
N LYS A 289 -18.13 17.12 -31.82
CA LYS A 289 -16.73 16.83 -32.18
C LYS A 289 -16.25 15.47 -31.66
N LEU A 290 -16.78 15.00 -30.52
CA LEU A 290 -16.45 13.69 -29.97
C LEU A 290 -17.12 12.56 -30.74
N GLU A 291 -18.39 12.71 -31.14
CA GLU A 291 -19.09 11.74 -31.99
C GLU A 291 -18.44 11.62 -33.38
N ALA A 292 -17.97 12.73 -33.95
CA ALA A 292 -17.25 12.71 -35.23
C ALA A 292 -15.91 11.96 -35.17
N LEU A 293 -15.16 12.09 -34.07
CA LEU A 293 -13.87 11.39 -33.89
C LEU A 293 -14.03 9.89 -33.62
N GLN A 294 -15.17 9.47 -33.08
CA GLN A 294 -15.44 8.07 -32.79
C GLN A 294 -15.82 7.29 -34.06
N LEU A 295 -16.53 7.93 -35.00
CA LEU A 295 -16.88 7.36 -36.31
C LEU A 295 -15.67 7.18 -37.26
N GLU A 296 -14.62 7.99 -37.15
CA GLU A 296 -13.41 7.83 -37.99
C GLU A 296 -12.53 6.65 -37.55
N SER A 297 -12.72 6.12 -36.33
CA SER A 297 -11.89 5.03 -35.78
C SER A 297 -12.32 3.62 -36.22
N GLU A 298 -13.48 3.46 -36.86
CA GLU A 298 -14.05 2.16 -37.25
C GLU A 298 -13.79 1.75 -38.72
N GLN A 299 -12.94 2.48 -39.47
CA GLN A 299 -12.57 2.04 -40.82
C GLN A 299 -11.47 0.97 -40.80
N PRO A 300 -11.70 -0.22 -41.41
CA PRO A 300 -10.68 -1.27 -41.48
C PRO A 300 -9.57 -0.87 -42.46
N VAL A 301 -8.37 -0.63 -41.94
CA VAL A 301 -7.17 -0.40 -42.76
C VAL A 301 -6.76 -1.71 -43.43
N SER A 302 -7.17 -1.86 -44.70
CA SER A 302 -6.65 -2.87 -45.63
C SER A 302 -5.16 -2.61 -45.87
N SER A 303 -4.29 -3.52 -45.43
CA SER A 303 -2.86 -3.46 -45.71
C SER A 303 -2.52 -4.28 -46.96
N SER A 304 -2.05 -3.59 -48.00
CA SER A 304 -1.44 -4.19 -49.18
C SER A 304 -0.04 -3.60 -49.40
N ILE A 305 0.99 -4.46 -49.25
CA ILE A 305 2.18 -4.73 -50.14
C ILE A 305 3.08 -3.51 -50.52
N PRO A 306 4.44 -3.56 -50.68
CA PRO A 306 5.34 -4.68 -51.07
C PRO A 306 6.71 -4.81 -50.35
N ALA A 307 7.40 -5.88 -50.77
CA ALA A 307 8.80 -6.24 -50.58
C ALA A 307 9.80 -5.41 -51.44
N GLU A 308 11.11 -5.67 -51.19
CA GLU A 308 12.33 -5.20 -51.89
C GLU A 308 12.90 -3.83 -51.45
N ALA A 309 14.20 -3.59 -51.26
CA ALA A 309 15.41 -4.40 -51.38
C ALA A 309 16.64 -3.64 -50.78
N LYS A 310 17.63 -4.46 -50.36
CA LYS A 310 19.10 -4.31 -50.52
C LYS A 310 19.94 -3.30 -49.71
N ASP A 311 20.98 -3.92 -49.14
CA ASP A 311 22.38 -3.50 -49.02
C ASP A 311 22.73 -2.24 -48.22
N LYS A 312 23.36 -2.48 -47.06
CA LYS A 312 24.79 -2.16 -46.89
C LYS A 312 25.38 -2.92 -45.71
N SER A 313 26.29 -3.82 -46.06
CA SER A 313 27.25 -4.47 -45.18
C SER A 313 28.16 -3.44 -44.50
N LEU A 314 28.27 -3.49 -43.17
CA LEU A 314 29.50 -3.08 -42.51
C LEU A 314 29.77 -3.96 -41.27
N VAL A 315 30.88 -4.66 -41.41
CA VAL A 315 31.54 -5.61 -40.52
C VAL A 315 31.84 -4.98 -39.16
N PHE A 316 31.43 -5.61 -38.05
CA PHE A 316 32.20 -5.58 -36.80
C PHE A 316 31.97 -6.88 -36.00
N SER A 317 33.03 -7.70 -36.01
CA SER A 317 33.50 -8.69 -35.03
C SER A 317 32.50 -9.42 -34.09
N LYS A 318 32.36 -10.72 -34.38
CA LYS A 318 32.03 -11.81 -33.46
C LYS A 318 33.02 -11.89 -32.29
N SER A 319 32.50 -12.05 -31.07
CA SER A 319 32.92 -13.11 -30.13
C SER A 319 31.94 -13.17 -28.95
N ALA A 320 30.81 -13.84 -29.17
CA ALA A 320 30.00 -14.42 -28.10
C ALA A 320 30.16 -15.95 -28.21
N GLN A 321 30.94 -16.53 -27.31
CA GLN A 321 30.90 -17.96 -27.04
C GLN A 321 29.98 -18.18 -25.84
N SER A 322 28.88 -18.83 -26.16
CA SER A 322 27.94 -19.48 -25.27
C SER A 322 28.68 -20.53 -24.42
N SER A 323 28.53 -20.45 -23.11
CA SER A 323 28.62 -21.60 -22.21
C SER A 323 27.38 -21.58 -21.32
N SER A 324 26.43 -22.44 -21.63
CA SER A 324 25.39 -22.86 -20.70
C SER A 324 26.06 -23.66 -19.58
N GLU A 325 26.07 -23.14 -18.37
CA GLU A 325 26.36 -23.94 -17.19
C GLU A 325 25.16 -23.88 -16.24
N GLU A 326 24.58 -25.06 -16.07
CA GLU A 326 23.75 -25.46 -14.95
C GLU A 326 24.35 -24.99 -13.63
N TRP A 327 23.63 -24.15 -12.89
CA TRP A 327 23.89 -24.00 -11.45
C TRP A 327 22.98 -24.96 -10.71
N GLY A 328 23.47 -26.20 -10.61
CA GLY A 328 22.99 -27.16 -9.64
C GLY A 328 23.21 -26.62 -8.22
N LEU A 329 22.16 -26.72 -7.40
CA LEU A 329 22.22 -26.54 -5.95
C LEU A 329 23.21 -27.54 -5.33
N LYS A 330 24.49 -27.16 -5.23
CA LYS A 330 25.45 -27.83 -4.36
C LYS A 330 25.19 -27.37 -2.93
N ALA A 331 24.82 -28.33 -2.10
CA ALA A 331 24.75 -28.19 -0.65
C ALA A 331 26.07 -27.60 -0.13
N LEU A 332 25.95 -26.47 0.58
CA LEU A 332 27.00 -25.95 1.45
C LEU A 332 27.18 -26.94 2.60
N HIS A 333 28.12 -27.87 2.45
CA HIS A 333 28.69 -28.62 3.57
C HIS A 333 29.61 -27.65 4.31
N ILE A 334 29.12 -27.09 5.41
CA ILE A 334 29.91 -26.28 6.34
C ILE A 334 30.48 -27.27 7.35
N ASP A 335 31.74 -27.66 7.16
CA ASP A 335 32.51 -28.37 8.18
C ASP A 335 32.76 -27.42 9.36
N PHE A 336 32.11 -27.71 10.48
CA PHE A 336 32.44 -27.08 11.75
C PHE A 336 33.69 -27.76 12.33
N PRO A 337 34.72 -27.00 12.78
CA PRO A 337 35.78 -27.60 13.56
C PRO A 337 35.21 -28.15 14.88
N PRO A 338 35.72 -29.29 15.39
CA PRO A 338 35.32 -29.79 16.70
C PRO A 338 35.70 -28.78 17.79
N PRO A 339 34.89 -28.66 18.86
CA PRO A 339 35.21 -27.76 19.96
C PRO A 339 36.50 -28.21 20.64
N GLU A 340 37.47 -27.30 20.71
CA GLU A 340 38.66 -27.45 21.52
C GLU A 340 38.26 -27.74 22.97
N GLY A 341 38.93 -28.74 23.55
CA GLY A 341 38.63 -29.30 24.86
C GLY A 341 38.73 -28.27 25.97
N GLY A 342 37.64 -28.13 26.72
CA GLY A 342 37.65 -27.61 28.08
C GLY A 342 37.85 -28.76 29.06
N ASP A 343 38.89 -28.66 29.88
CA ASP A 343 39.28 -29.65 30.89
C ASP A 343 38.17 -30.00 31.90
N PRO A 344 38.15 -31.23 32.43
CA PRO A 344 37.13 -31.68 33.38
C PRO A 344 37.33 -31.03 34.76
N ILE A 345 36.25 -30.44 35.28
CA ILE A 345 36.13 -30.06 36.69
C ILE A 345 36.12 -31.34 37.53
N VAL A 346 37.21 -31.54 38.27
CA VAL A 346 37.35 -32.59 39.27
C VAL A 346 36.49 -32.23 40.49
N GLU A 347 35.41 -32.98 40.71
CA GLU A 347 34.70 -33.01 41.98
C GLU A 347 35.60 -33.60 43.07
N ASN A 348 36.01 -32.77 44.02
CA ASN A 348 36.76 -33.22 45.18
C ASN A 348 35.81 -33.38 46.38
N ASN A 349 35.26 -34.58 46.51
CA ASN A 349 34.65 -35.07 47.74
C ASN A 349 35.75 -35.36 48.77
N ASN A 350 35.83 -34.58 49.85
CA ASN A 350 36.25 -35.06 51.18
C ASN A 350 36.30 -33.91 52.18
N HIS A 351 35.38 -33.89 53.16
CA HIS A 351 35.77 -33.84 54.57
C HIS A 351 34.60 -34.22 55.50
N SER A 352 34.70 -35.44 56.00
CA SER A 352 34.14 -35.87 57.28
C SER A 352 35.05 -35.36 58.40
N ARG A 353 34.51 -34.63 59.39
CA ARG A 353 34.62 -34.95 60.84
C ARG A 353 34.12 -33.84 61.78
N LYS A 354 33.30 -34.33 62.73
CA LYS A 354 33.25 -34.02 64.18
C LYS A 354 32.54 -32.75 64.68
N ASN A 355 31.38 -33.02 65.27
CA ASN A 355 31.00 -32.71 66.66
C ASN A 355 31.62 -31.48 67.34
N SER A 356 30.75 -30.56 67.76
CA SER A 356 30.74 -30.07 69.14
C SER A 356 29.35 -29.62 69.53
N ASN A 357 28.85 -30.22 70.61
CA ASN A 357 27.76 -29.74 71.45
C ASN A 357 27.92 -28.26 71.77
N LEU A 358 26.80 -27.54 71.92
CA LEU A 358 26.59 -26.59 73.02
C LEU A 358 25.09 -26.27 73.11
N SER A 359 24.52 -26.75 74.20
CA SER A 359 23.29 -26.29 74.83
C SER A 359 23.46 -24.86 75.35
N PHE A 360 22.45 -24.01 75.11
CA PHE A 360 21.72 -23.26 76.14
C PHE A 360 20.35 -22.87 75.57
#